data_AF-A0AAV6YN37-F1
#
_entry.id   AF-A0AAV6YN37-F1
#
_cell.length_a   1.000
_cell.length_b   1.000
_cell.length_c   1.000
_cell.angle_alpha   90.00
_cell.angle_beta   90.00
_cell.angle_gamma   90.00
#
_symmetry.space_group_name_H-M   'P 1'
#
loop_
_entity.id
_entity.type
_entity.pdbx_description
1 polymer ?
#
loop_
_entity_poly.entity_id
_entity_poly.type
_entity_poly.pdbx_seq_one_letter_code
_entity_poly.pdbx_strand_id
1 'polypeptide(L)'
;GSNDGEFDVALEVEVLVNWKGNVTWHPPALYHSSCSIEVEYFPFDWQNCSMVFRSQTYEADEITLEHPRDSQGREITQVVIFPNTFTENGQWEIRHRSSRKNTLPTDPTYEDITFYLVIRRKPLFYIVNIIVPCILITILAIFVFYLPPDAGEKMTLSIFALLTLTVFLLLLADKVPETSLAVPIIVNYLMFTMILVTFSVILSVVVLNLHHRSPNTHHMPQWVRQIFILLLPRYLGISRPKSEPPVVALPTSRTVAAPRHADEYFIRRPENDFIFPKPERYQAEAFSKDMKWFLDGPSLGLTLPPDLQSAVSAIRYLAQQLQEQEDYDTLKEDWQYVAMV
;
A
#
# COMPACT_ATOMS: atom_id res chain seq x y z
N GLY A 1 3.50 -46.32 1.54
CA GLY A 1 4.88 -46.28 1.03
C GLY A 1 5.70 -45.39 1.93
N SER A 2 6.84 -45.90 2.42
CA SER A 2 7.81 -45.10 3.17
C SER A 2 8.67 -44.31 2.19
N ASN A 3 8.93 -43.03 2.45
CA ASN A 3 9.79 -42.20 1.59
C ASN A 3 11.27 -42.59 1.68
N ASP A 4 11.63 -43.34 2.71
CA ASP A 4 13.02 -43.51 3.15
C ASP A 4 13.58 -44.88 2.72
N GLY A 5 12.72 -45.74 2.16
CA GLY A 5 13.05 -47.14 1.87
C GLY A 5 13.06 -48.04 3.10
N GLU A 6 12.81 -47.51 4.30
CA GLU A 6 12.67 -48.29 5.53
C GLU A 6 11.22 -48.76 5.68
N PHE A 7 11.02 -50.07 5.62
CA PHE A 7 9.71 -50.72 5.72
C PHE A 7 9.53 -51.49 7.04
N ASP A 8 10.63 -51.76 7.74
CA ASP A 8 10.64 -52.56 8.96
C ASP A 8 10.47 -51.72 10.23
N VAL A 9 10.33 -52.41 11.35
CA VAL A 9 10.13 -51.79 12.67
C VAL A 9 11.45 -51.25 13.23
N ALA A 10 11.39 -50.11 13.93
CA ALA A 10 12.61 -49.45 14.42
C ALA A 10 13.29 -50.19 15.58
N LEU A 11 12.54 -51.01 16.33
CA LEU A 11 13.07 -51.84 17.41
C LEU A 11 12.38 -53.21 17.39
N GLU A 12 13.20 -54.26 17.26
CA GLU A 12 12.75 -55.62 17.50
C GLU A 12 12.55 -55.85 19.00
N VAL A 13 11.31 -56.09 19.39
CA VAL A 13 10.92 -56.39 20.78
C VAL A 13 10.46 -57.83 20.91
N GLU A 14 10.59 -58.38 22.11
CA GLU A 14 10.12 -59.73 22.43
C GLU A 14 8.62 -59.86 22.18
N VAL A 15 8.23 -61.04 21.71
CA VAL A 15 6.85 -61.40 21.40
C VAL A 15 6.24 -62.11 22.61
N LEU A 16 5.05 -61.70 23.03
CA LEU A 16 4.34 -62.37 24.12
C LEU A 16 3.45 -63.49 23.56
N VAL A 17 3.67 -64.72 24.04
CA VAL A 17 2.93 -65.91 23.62
C VAL A 17 2.08 -66.44 24.77
N ASN A 18 0.78 -66.58 24.52
CA ASN A 18 -0.17 -67.17 25.46
C ASN A 18 -0.31 -68.68 25.27
N TRP A 19 -0.70 -69.40 26.32
CA TRP A 19 -0.92 -70.87 26.30
C TRP A 19 -1.96 -71.33 25.27
N LYS A 20 -2.87 -70.45 24.83
CA LYS A 20 -3.84 -70.71 23.75
C LYS A 20 -3.24 -70.63 22.35
N GLY A 21 -1.94 -70.34 22.23
CA GLY A 21 -1.28 -70.08 20.95
C GLY A 21 -1.51 -68.66 20.41
N ASN A 22 -2.09 -67.74 21.19
CA ASN A 22 -2.22 -66.34 20.78
C ASN A 22 -0.89 -65.60 20.96
N VAL A 23 -0.46 -64.91 19.92
CA VAL A 23 0.83 -64.23 19.82
C VAL A 23 0.59 -62.73 19.71
N THR A 24 1.10 -61.95 20.66
CA THR A 24 0.95 -60.49 20.69
C THR A 24 2.32 -59.82 20.57
N TRP A 25 2.43 -58.90 19.62
CA TRP A 25 3.66 -58.18 19.29
C TRP A 25 3.39 -56.69 19.11
N HIS A 26 4.13 -55.84 19.83
CA HIS A 26 3.97 -54.38 19.83
C HIS A 26 5.32 -53.66 19.66
N PRO A 27 5.95 -53.76 18.48
CA PRO A 27 7.21 -53.08 18.20
C PRO A 27 6.98 -51.56 18.01
N PRO A 28 7.84 -50.70 18.57
CA PRO A 28 7.82 -49.28 18.24
C PRO A 28 8.45 -49.06 16.86
N ALA A 29 7.87 -48.17 16.07
CA ALA A 29 8.36 -47.85 14.74
C ALA A 29 8.28 -46.35 14.47
N LEU A 30 9.25 -45.84 13.71
CA LEU A 30 9.28 -44.48 13.18
C LEU A 30 9.02 -44.56 11.68
N TYR A 31 7.80 -44.22 11.26
CA TYR A 31 7.41 -44.28 9.85
C TYR A 31 7.47 -42.89 9.21
N HIS A 32 8.12 -42.82 8.06
CA HIS A 32 8.16 -41.64 7.21
C HIS A 32 7.28 -41.88 5.97
N SER A 33 5.98 -41.55 6.08
CA SER A 33 5.04 -41.71 4.97
C SER A 33 5.09 -40.56 3.97
N SER A 34 4.98 -40.85 2.68
CA SER A 34 4.62 -39.85 1.67
C SER A 34 3.14 -39.47 1.79
N CYS A 35 2.84 -38.18 1.92
CA CYS A 35 1.51 -37.65 1.59
C CYS A 35 1.63 -36.45 0.65
N SER A 36 0.71 -36.36 -0.31
CA SER A 36 0.57 -35.19 -1.17
C SER A 36 0.04 -34.02 -0.37
N ILE A 37 0.76 -32.91 -0.38
CA ILE A 37 0.37 -31.71 0.36
C ILE A 37 -0.48 -30.81 -0.53
N GLU A 38 -1.70 -30.52 -0.08
CA GLU A 38 -2.57 -29.53 -0.71
C GLU A 38 -2.18 -28.12 -0.24
N VAL A 39 -1.65 -27.30 -1.16
CA VAL A 39 -1.08 -25.98 -0.84
C VAL A 39 -2.05 -24.81 -1.05
N GLU A 40 -3.25 -25.06 -1.59
CA GLU A 40 -4.22 -24.01 -1.96
C GLU A 40 -4.58 -23.10 -0.78
N TYR A 41 -4.92 -23.68 0.38
CA TYR A 41 -5.38 -22.94 1.55
C TYR A 41 -4.29 -22.65 2.58
N PHE A 42 -3.01 -22.84 2.24
CA PHE A 42 -1.92 -22.57 3.18
C PHE A 42 -1.94 -21.10 3.66
N PRO A 43 -1.78 -20.82 4.98
CA PRO A 43 -1.45 -21.69 6.12
C PRO A 43 -2.67 -22.22 6.90
N PHE A 44 -3.88 -22.05 6.37
CA PHE A 44 -5.14 -22.56 6.93
C PHE A 44 -5.51 -23.93 6.35
N ASP A 45 -4.49 -24.71 5.98
CA ASP A 45 -4.61 -25.99 5.33
C ASP A 45 -4.95 -27.12 6.30
N TRP A 46 -5.62 -28.12 5.74
CA TRP A 46 -5.77 -29.45 6.31
C TRP A 46 -5.16 -30.44 5.33
N GLN A 47 -4.54 -31.49 5.85
CA GLN A 47 -3.86 -32.50 5.06
C GLN A 47 -4.45 -33.86 5.41
N ASN A 48 -4.67 -34.68 4.39
CA ASN A 48 -5.11 -36.06 4.53
C ASN A 48 -3.94 -36.99 4.25
N CYS A 49 -3.17 -37.30 5.28
CA CYS A 49 -2.02 -38.19 5.14
C CYS A 49 -2.45 -39.63 5.43
N SER A 50 -2.09 -40.55 4.54
CA SER A 50 -2.40 -41.97 4.66
C SER A 50 -1.14 -42.78 4.96
N MET A 51 -1.23 -43.68 5.93
CA MET A 51 -0.22 -44.70 6.20
C MET A 51 -0.79 -46.06 5.81
N VAL A 52 -0.18 -46.71 4.84
CA VAL A 52 -0.64 -47.99 4.28
C VAL A 52 0.21 -49.12 4.84
N PHE A 53 -0.42 -50.09 5.49
CA PHE A 53 0.22 -51.29 6.03
C PHE A 53 -0.29 -52.52 5.28
N ARG A 54 0.66 -53.31 4.80
CA ARG A 54 0.41 -54.55 4.07
C ARG A 54 1.60 -55.49 4.28
N SER A 55 1.36 -56.80 4.19
CA SER A 55 2.45 -57.78 4.11
C SER A 55 3.15 -57.70 2.76
N GLN A 56 4.47 -57.58 2.79
CA GLN A 56 5.28 -57.56 1.58
C GLN A 56 5.43 -58.95 0.95
N THR A 57 5.39 -60.01 1.77
CA THR A 57 5.71 -61.39 1.35
C THR A 57 4.50 -62.29 1.19
N TYR A 58 3.42 -62.03 1.93
CA TYR A 58 2.23 -62.88 1.96
C TYR A 58 1.03 -62.19 1.31
N GLU A 59 0.22 -62.97 0.62
CA GLU A 59 -1.00 -62.53 -0.06
C GLU A 59 -2.26 -62.74 0.80
N ALA A 60 -3.40 -62.24 0.33
CA ALA A 60 -4.67 -62.27 1.06
C ALA A 60 -5.28 -63.68 1.23
N ASP A 61 -4.81 -64.66 0.46
CA ASP A 61 -5.18 -66.07 0.57
C ASP A 61 -4.40 -66.80 1.67
N GLU A 62 -3.20 -66.30 2.01
CA GLU A 62 -2.32 -66.87 3.05
C GLU A 62 -2.57 -66.22 4.42
N ILE A 63 -2.68 -64.88 4.44
CA ILE A 63 -2.93 -64.12 5.67
C ILE A 63 -4.11 -63.17 5.49
N THR A 64 -4.91 -63.02 6.54
CA THR A 64 -6.00 -62.03 6.57
C THR A 64 -5.64 -60.94 7.57
N LEU A 65 -5.59 -59.70 7.09
CA LEU A 65 -5.40 -58.51 7.91
C LEU A 65 -6.77 -58.10 8.48
N GLU A 66 -6.85 -58.00 9.80
CA GLU A 66 -8.06 -57.55 10.51
C GLU A 66 -7.74 -56.41 11.48
N HIS A 67 -8.75 -55.60 11.79
CA HIS A 67 -8.61 -54.59 12.83
C HIS A 67 -8.58 -55.25 14.21
N PRO A 68 -7.80 -54.71 15.16
CA PRO A 68 -7.81 -55.21 16.52
C PRO A 68 -9.20 -55.01 17.13
N ARG A 69 -9.64 -55.99 17.94
CA ARG A 69 -10.92 -55.94 18.65
C ARG A 69 -10.70 -55.44 20.08
N ASP A 70 -11.56 -54.52 20.51
CA ASP A 70 -11.63 -54.05 21.89
C ASP A 70 -12.10 -55.18 22.84
N SER A 71 -11.93 -54.98 24.14
CA SER A 71 -12.46 -55.80 25.24
C SER A 71 -13.95 -56.14 25.12
N GLN A 72 -14.73 -55.31 24.42
CA GLN A 72 -16.15 -55.52 24.14
C GLN A 72 -16.43 -56.25 22.80
N GLY A 73 -15.39 -56.73 22.11
CA GLY A 73 -15.49 -57.43 20.83
C GLY A 73 -15.76 -56.54 19.61
N ARG A 74 -15.69 -55.21 19.76
CA ARG A 74 -15.87 -54.23 18.67
C ARG A 74 -14.55 -53.99 17.95
N GLU A 75 -14.57 -53.90 16.63
CA GLU A 75 -13.39 -53.56 15.83
C GLU A 75 -12.97 -52.10 16.07
N ILE A 76 -11.67 -51.89 16.28
CA ILE A 76 -11.08 -50.58 16.48
C ILE A 76 -10.68 -50.04 15.10
N THR A 77 -11.54 -49.20 14.53
CA THR A 77 -11.32 -48.57 13.21
C THR A 77 -10.70 -47.18 13.31
N GLN A 78 -9.93 -46.92 14.37
CA GLN A 78 -9.30 -45.63 14.63
C GLN A 78 -7.91 -45.81 15.25
N VAL A 79 -7.00 -44.88 14.96
CA VAL A 79 -5.68 -44.85 15.62
C VAL A 79 -5.87 -44.57 17.11
N VAL A 80 -5.41 -45.49 17.96
CA VAL A 80 -5.46 -45.35 19.40
C VAL A 80 -4.31 -44.43 19.84
N ILE A 81 -4.65 -43.34 20.53
CA ILE A 81 -3.69 -42.41 21.11
C ILE A 81 -3.92 -42.40 22.62
N PHE A 82 -2.89 -42.74 23.38
CA PHE A 82 -2.93 -42.71 24.85
C PHE A 82 -2.67 -41.29 25.35
N PRO A 83 -3.61 -40.67 26.09
CA PRO A 83 -3.47 -39.28 26.53
C PRO A 83 -2.30 -39.07 27.49
N ASN A 84 -1.86 -40.11 28.19
CA ASN A 84 -0.79 -40.03 29.18
C ASN A 84 0.63 -40.00 28.55
N THR A 85 0.77 -40.41 27.29
CA THR A 85 2.06 -40.51 26.59
C THR A 85 2.11 -39.70 25.31
N PHE A 86 0.98 -39.12 24.90
CA PHE A 86 0.90 -38.32 23.68
C PHE A 86 1.16 -36.85 23.96
N THR A 87 2.20 -36.32 23.31
CA THR A 87 2.48 -34.88 23.27
C THR A 87 1.92 -34.32 21.98
N GLU A 88 1.00 -33.36 22.08
CA GLU A 88 0.47 -32.67 20.90
C GLU A 88 1.56 -31.89 20.15
N ASN A 89 1.47 -31.88 18.82
CA ASN A 89 2.36 -31.08 17.99
C ASN A 89 2.00 -29.58 18.11
N GLY A 90 3.03 -28.73 18.17
CA GLY A 90 2.89 -27.27 18.19
C GLY A 90 2.40 -26.69 16.86
N GLN A 91 2.59 -27.40 15.74
CA GLN A 91 2.21 -26.92 14.40
C GLN A 91 0.94 -27.58 13.85
N TRP A 92 0.61 -28.79 14.31
CA TRP A 92 -0.46 -29.62 13.74
C TRP A 92 -1.41 -30.11 14.80
N GLU A 93 -2.69 -30.14 14.47
CA GLU A 93 -3.76 -30.69 15.28
C GLU A 93 -4.37 -31.90 14.55
N ILE A 94 -4.49 -33.03 15.23
CA ILE A 94 -5.13 -34.22 14.66
C ILE A 94 -6.64 -34.04 14.76
N ARG A 95 -7.33 -33.96 13.62
CA ARG A 95 -8.79 -33.85 13.57
C ARG A 95 -9.45 -35.20 13.44
N HIS A 96 -9.03 -36.01 12.47
CA HIS A 96 -9.58 -37.35 12.24
C HIS A 96 -8.45 -38.37 12.11
N ARG A 97 -8.75 -39.61 12.52
CA ARG A 97 -7.76 -40.68 12.67
C ARG A 97 -8.35 -42.06 12.35
N SER A 98 -9.16 -42.14 11.30
CA SER A 98 -9.87 -43.35 10.89
C SER A 98 -8.93 -44.37 10.25
N SER A 99 -9.23 -45.66 10.39
CA SER A 99 -8.59 -46.74 9.66
C SER A 99 -9.62 -47.49 8.80
N ARG A 100 -9.17 -48.02 7.67
CA ARG A 100 -10.00 -48.80 6.77
C ARG A 100 -9.18 -49.96 6.20
N LYS A 101 -9.82 -51.13 6.11
CA LYS A 101 -9.33 -52.26 5.33
C LYS A 101 -9.75 -52.05 3.88
N ASN A 102 -8.78 -52.02 2.97
CA ASN A 102 -9.06 -51.90 1.54
C ASN A 102 -8.80 -53.23 0.84
N THR A 103 -9.75 -53.61 0.00
CA THR A 103 -9.65 -54.76 -0.91
C THR A 103 -9.97 -54.26 -2.30
N LEU A 104 -9.12 -54.53 -3.28
CA LEU A 104 -9.40 -54.14 -4.66
C LEU A 104 -10.29 -55.19 -5.34
N PRO A 105 -11.36 -54.77 -6.05
CA PRO A 105 -12.17 -55.71 -6.82
C PRO A 105 -11.43 -56.26 -8.05
N THR A 106 -10.44 -55.53 -8.55
CA THR A 106 -9.61 -55.92 -9.70
C THR A 106 -8.60 -57.01 -9.35
N ASP A 107 -7.97 -56.90 -8.18
CA ASP A 107 -6.98 -57.84 -7.66
C ASP A 107 -7.43 -58.34 -6.29
N PRO A 108 -8.11 -59.50 -6.21
CA PRO A 108 -8.65 -60.01 -4.94
C PRO A 108 -7.55 -60.46 -3.96
N THR A 109 -6.31 -60.62 -4.43
CA THR A 109 -5.13 -60.92 -3.61
C THR A 109 -4.56 -59.67 -2.93
N TYR A 110 -5.01 -58.48 -3.32
CA TYR A 110 -4.59 -57.23 -2.69
C TYR A 110 -5.44 -56.92 -1.47
N GLU A 111 -4.80 -56.95 -0.31
CA GLU A 111 -5.38 -56.54 0.96
C GLU A 111 -4.41 -55.62 1.71
N ASP A 112 -4.91 -54.45 2.14
CA ASP A 112 -4.18 -53.54 3.01
C ASP A 112 -5.05 -53.00 4.15
N ILE A 113 -4.40 -52.51 5.20
CA ILE A 113 -5.02 -51.65 6.21
C ILE A 113 -4.40 -50.27 6.08
N THR A 114 -5.22 -49.30 5.74
CA THR A 114 -4.82 -47.91 5.58
C THR A 114 -5.33 -47.07 6.75
N PHE A 115 -4.43 -46.36 7.42
CA PHE A 115 -4.73 -45.38 8.45
C PHE A 115 -4.71 -43.99 7.83
N TYR A 116 -5.83 -43.27 7.95
CA TYR A 116 -5.98 -41.90 7.51
C TYR A 116 -5.85 -40.95 8.70
N LEU A 117 -4.90 -40.04 8.60
CA LEU A 117 -4.67 -38.95 9.55
C LEU A 117 -5.02 -37.63 8.86
N VAL A 118 -6.18 -37.09 9.23
CA VAL A 118 -6.56 -35.73 8.83
C VAL A 118 -6.00 -34.77 9.87
N ILE A 119 -4.95 -34.06 9.49
CA ILE A 119 -4.24 -33.09 10.33
C ILE A 119 -4.53 -31.67 9.86
N ARG A 120 -4.73 -30.75 10.79
CA ARG A 120 -4.97 -29.33 10.53
C ARG A 120 -3.81 -28.50 11.02
N ARG A 121 -3.33 -27.55 10.22
CA ARG A 121 -2.26 -26.64 10.63
C ARG A 121 -2.76 -25.60 11.62
N LYS A 122 -1.94 -25.27 12.63
CA LYS A 122 -2.13 -24.14 13.55
C LYS A 122 -1.52 -22.87 12.90
N PRO A 123 -2.31 -21.91 12.41
CA PRO A 123 -1.82 -20.81 11.56
C PRO A 123 -1.20 -19.63 12.34
N LEU A 124 -1.20 -19.67 13.67
CA LEU A 124 -0.84 -18.52 14.53
C LEU A 124 0.53 -17.92 14.22
N PHE A 125 1.53 -18.77 13.96
CA PHE A 125 2.87 -18.32 13.60
C PHE A 125 2.89 -17.47 12.32
N TYR A 126 2.12 -17.87 11.31
CA TYR A 126 2.02 -17.16 10.03
C TYR A 126 1.19 -15.88 10.17
N ILE A 127 0.12 -15.90 10.99
CA ILE A 127 -0.68 -14.70 11.25
C ILE A 127 0.18 -13.60 11.89
N VAL A 128 0.91 -13.92 12.95
CA VAL A 128 1.69 -12.93 13.72
C VAL A 128 2.92 -12.44 12.95
N ASN A 129 3.64 -13.33 12.25
CA ASN A 129 4.91 -12.95 11.61
C ASN A 129 4.76 -12.47 10.17
N ILE A 130 3.65 -12.79 9.49
CA ILE A 130 3.43 -12.42 8.08
C ILE A 130 2.25 -11.46 7.94
N ILE A 131 1.07 -11.86 8.39
CA ILE A 131 -0.16 -11.08 8.15
C ILE A 131 -0.14 -9.75 8.92
N VAL A 132 0.18 -9.76 10.22
CA VAL A 132 0.18 -8.55 11.06
C VAL A 132 1.14 -7.49 10.52
N PRO A 133 2.42 -7.78 10.22
CA PRO A 133 3.31 -6.80 9.62
C PRO A 133 2.86 -6.30 8.24
N CYS A 134 2.28 -7.16 7.40
CA CYS A 134 1.74 -6.73 6.11
C CYS A 134 0.60 -5.71 6.28
N ILE A 135 -0.31 -5.93 7.24
CA ILE A 135 -1.38 -4.97 7.55
C ILE A 135 -0.77 -3.65 8.04
N LEU A 136 0.20 -3.69 8.95
CA LEU A 136 0.88 -2.49 9.44
C LEU A 136 1.52 -1.70 8.29
N ILE A 137 2.10 -2.38 7.31
CA ILE A 137 2.71 -1.75 6.14
C ILE A 137 1.69 -1.12 5.21
N THR A 138 0.57 -1.80 4.96
CA THR A 138 -0.52 -1.18 4.18
C THR A 138 -1.07 0.07 4.85
N ILE A 139 -1.13 0.07 6.19
CA ILE A 139 -1.51 1.24 6.98
C ILE A 139 -0.46 2.35 6.82
N LEU A 140 0.83 2.03 6.99
CA LEU A 140 1.93 2.99 6.82
C LEU A 140 1.93 3.60 5.41
N ALA A 141 1.70 2.80 4.37
CA ALA A 141 1.58 3.26 2.99
C ALA A 141 0.47 4.32 2.82
N ILE A 142 -0.68 4.12 3.47
CA ILE A 142 -1.77 5.12 3.47
C ILE A 142 -1.37 6.38 4.25
N PHE A 143 -0.74 6.22 5.42
CA PHE A 143 -0.30 7.35 6.24
C PHE A 143 0.76 8.23 5.57
N VAL A 144 1.57 7.69 4.65
CA VAL A 144 2.55 8.48 3.87
C VAL A 144 1.84 9.59 3.07
N PHE A 145 0.66 9.34 2.50
CA PHE A 145 -0.10 10.36 1.76
C PHE A 145 -0.72 11.44 2.67
N TYR A 146 -0.98 11.12 3.93
CA TYR A 146 -1.51 12.10 4.88
C TYR A 146 -0.46 13.13 5.33
N LEU A 147 0.81 12.89 5.03
CA LEU A 147 1.89 13.77 5.44
C LEU A 147 2.11 14.87 4.35
N PRO A 148 1.69 16.15 4.54
CA PRO A 148 2.01 17.28 3.64
C PRO A 148 3.50 17.69 3.55
N PRO A 149 4.19 17.60 2.40
CA PRO A 149 5.65 17.71 2.22
C PRO A 149 6.37 19.03 2.62
N ASP A 150 5.70 19.99 3.25
CA ASP A 150 6.20 21.36 3.51
C ASP A 150 7.27 21.48 4.61
N ALA A 151 7.41 20.49 5.51
CA ALA A 151 8.48 20.49 6.50
C ALA A 151 9.72 19.78 5.94
N GLY A 152 10.88 20.43 5.88
CA GLY A 152 12.10 19.83 5.31
C GLY A 152 12.50 18.47 5.94
N GLU A 153 12.17 18.24 7.21
CA GLU A 153 12.40 16.96 7.92
C GLU A 153 11.48 15.82 7.46
N LYS A 154 10.38 16.17 6.80
CA LYS A 154 9.31 15.27 6.42
C LYS A 154 9.60 14.47 5.17
N MET A 155 10.36 15.04 4.25
CA MET A 155 10.91 14.27 3.14
C MET A 155 11.76 13.11 3.65
N THR A 156 12.58 13.36 4.68
CA THR A 156 13.41 12.33 5.31
C THR A 156 12.56 11.28 6.02
N LEU A 157 11.51 11.69 6.74
CA LEU A 157 10.56 10.75 7.36
C LEU A 157 9.80 9.90 6.34
N SER A 158 9.37 10.51 5.23
CA SER A 158 8.70 9.82 4.12
C SER A 158 9.64 8.83 3.44
N ILE A 159 10.87 9.23 3.12
CA ILE A 159 11.88 8.33 2.52
C ILE A 159 12.23 7.20 3.49
N PHE A 160 12.40 7.46 4.78
CA PHE A 160 12.66 6.42 5.78
C PHE A 160 11.48 5.45 5.92
N ALA A 161 10.24 5.96 5.91
CA ALA A 161 9.04 5.13 5.88
C ALA A 161 8.96 4.27 4.61
N LEU A 162 9.29 4.83 3.44
CA LEU A 162 9.35 4.10 2.18
C LEU A 162 10.44 3.02 2.18
N LEU A 163 11.64 3.33 2.71
CA LEU A 163 12.75 2.38 2.80
C LEU A 163 12.46 1.23 3.78
N THR A 164 11.88 1.53 4.94
CA THR A 164 11.50 0.48 5.91
C THR A 164 10.42 -0.44 5.34
N LEU A 165 9.49 0.12 4.57
CA LEU A 165 8.45 -0.62 3.85
C LEU A 165 9.03 -1.48 2.71
N THR A 166 10.02 -1.00 1.94
CA THR A 166 10.68 -1.81 0.91
C THR A 166 11.56 -2.90 1.49
N VAL A 167 12.30 -2.65 2.57
CA VAL A 167 13.11 -3.68 3.26
C VAL A 167 12.21 -4.77 3.82
N PHE A 168 11.09 -4.42 4.44
CA PHE A 168 10.17 -5.44 4.93
C PHE A 168 9.58 -6.28 3.79
N LEU A 169 9.25 -5.64 2.66
CA LEU A 169 8.75 -6.34 1.48
C LEU A 169 9.78 -7.32 0.89
N LEU A 170 11.07 -6.96 0.91
CA LEU A 170 12.17 -7.85 0.50
C LEU A 170 12.32 -9.04 1.46
N LEU A 171 12.28 -8.79 2.77
CA LEU A 171 12.33 -9.86 3.79
C LEU A 171 11.13 -10.81 3.69
N LEU A 172 9.98 -10.30 3.27
CA LEU A 172 8.79 -11.10 3.01
C LEU A 172 8.97 -11.96 1.74
N ALA A 173 9.53 -11.41 0.67
CA ALA A 173 9.76 -12.13 -0.58
C ALA A 173 10.64 -13.38 -0.38
N ASP A 174 11.68 -13.28 0.46
CA ASP A 174 12.56 -14.41 0.80
C ASP A 174 11.85 -15.55 1.57
N LYS A 175 10.67 -15.28 2.14
CA LYS A 175 9.88 -16.25 2.91
C LYS A 175 8.74 -16.86 2.10
N VAL A 176 8.46 -16.35 0.90
CA VAL A 176 7.44 -16.93 0.00
C VAL A 176 8.08 -18.09 -0.76
N PRO A 177 7.54 -19.32 -0.64
CA PRO A 177 8.07 -20.43 -1.41
C PRO A 177 7.79 -20.24 -2.90
N GLU A 178 8.84 -20.20 -3.72
CA GLU A 178 8.76 -20.27 -5.18
C GLU A 178 8.22 -21.64 -5.61
N THR A 179 6.90 -21.79 -5.64
CA THR A 179 6.24 -23.06 -6.00
C THR A 179 5.30 -22.82 -7.18
N SER A 180 5.43 -23.67 -8.21
CA SER A 180 4.78 -23.52 -9.52
C SER A 180 3.55 -24.42 -9.72
N LEU A 181 3.20 -25.27 -8.75
CA LEU A 181 2.12 -26.27 -8.91
C LEU A 181 0.72 -25.71 -8.62
N ALA A 182 0.57 -24.87 -7.61
CA ALA A 182 -0.64 -24.12 -7.29
C ALA A 182 -0.26 -22.91 -6.42
N VAL A 183 -0.92 -21.76 -6.62
CA VAL A 183 -0.61 -20.52 -5.87
C VAL A 183 -1.42 -20.51 -4.56
N PRO A 184 -0.77 -20.58 -3.38
CA PRO A 184 -1.48 -20.54 -2.10
C PRO A 184 -2.23 -19.21 -1.89
N ILE A 185 -3.30 -19.24 -1.09
CA ILE A 185 -4.03 -18.03 -0.71
C ILE A 185 -3.12 -16.99 -0.04
N ILE A 186 -2.17 -17.41 0.81
CA ILE A 186 -1.21 -16.47 1.39
C ILE A 186 -0.42 -15.75 0.30
N VAL A 187 -0.01 -16.45 -0.76
CA VAL A 187 0.76 -15.87 -1.85
C VAL A 187 -0.10 -14.90 -2.66
N ASN A 188 -1.36 -15.22 -2.96
CA ASN A 188 -2.29 -14.29 -3.60
C ASN A 188 -2.48 -13.00 -2.77
N TYR A 189 -2.65 -13.15 -1.46
CA TYR A 189 -2.75 -12.00 -0.55
C TYR A 189 -1.46 -11.16 -0.57
N LEU A 190 -0.29 -11.81 -0.47
CA LEU A 190 0.99 -11.12 -0.48
C LEU A 190 1.25 -10.41 -1.82
N MET A 191 0.94 -11.03 -2.95
CA MET A 191 1.04 -10.41 -4.28
C MET A 191 0.15 -9.16 -4.39
N PHE A 192 -1.10 -9.24 -3.90
CA PHE A 192 -1.99 -8.08 -3.85
C PHE A 192 -1.40 -6.95 -2.99
N THR A 193 -0.88 -7.27 -1.80
CA THR A 193 -0.24 -6.26 -0.94
C THR A 193 1.02 -5.67 -1.57
N MET A 194 1.83 -6.47 -2.27
CA MET A 194 3.02 -6.01 -2.98
C MET A 194 2.67 -5.03 -4.10
N ILE A 195 1.62 -5.31 -4.87
CA ILE A 195 1.13 -4.41 -5.93
C ILE A 195 0.62 -3.10 -5.34
N LEU A 196 -0.19 -3.15 -4.26
CA LEU A 196 -0.66 -1.94 -3.58
C LEU A 196 0.50 -1.09 -3.04
N VAL A 197 1.47 -1.74 -2.42
CA VAL A 197 2.63 -1.08 -1.82
C VAL A 197 3.52 -0.45 -2.90
N THR A 198 3.80 -1.15 -3.99
CA THR A 198 4.59 -0.60 -5.12
C THR A 198 3.87 0.59 -5.77
N PHE A 199 2.56 0.49 -5.99
CA PHE A 199 1.76 1.61 -6.49
C PHE A 199 1.80 2.82 -5.53
N SER A 200 1.71 2.58 -4.22
CA SER A 200 1.82 3.61 -3.19
C SER A 200 3.18 4.33 -3.23
N VAL A 201 4.27 3.59 -3.40
CA VAL A 201 5.62 4.14 -3.51
C VAL A 201 5.75 5.02 -4.76
N ILE A 202 5.26 4.56 -5.93
CA ILE A 202 5.29 5.32 -7.18
C ILE A 202 4.53 6.63 -7.03
N LEU A 203 3.30 6.59 -6.49
CA LEU A 203 2.51 7.80 -6.24
C LEU A 203 3.21 8.75 -5.26
N SER A 204 3.86 8.23 -4.22
CA SER A 204 4.61 9.04 -3.25
C SER A 204 5.77 9.80 -3.93
N VAL A 205 6.50 9.14 -4.84
CA VAL A 205 7.56 9.78 -5.64
C VAL A 205 6.98 10.86 -6.56
N VAL A 206 5.82 10.61 -7.17
CA VAL A 206 5.13 11.58 -8.02
C VAL A 206 4.67 12.81 -7.21
N VAL A 207 4.05 12.61 -6.05
CA VAL A 207 3.64 13.69 -5.13
C VAL A 207 4.85 14.53 -4.72
N LEU A 208 5.97 13.87 -4.36
CA LEU A 208 7.21 14.56 -4.02
C LEU A 208 7.78 15.35 -5.20
N ASN A 209 7.74 14.77 -6.41
CA ASN A 209 8.18 15.43 -7.63
C ASN A 209 7.32 16.66 -7.97
N LEU A 210 6.00 16.57 -7.78
CA LEU A 210 5.06 17.67 -7.98
C LEU A 210 5.25 18.78 -6.95
N HIS A 211 5.49 18.45 -5.68
CA HIS A 211 5.71 19.42 -4.62
C HIS A 211 6.99 20.24 -4.81
N HIS A 212 8.09 19.60 -5.23
CA HIS A 212 9.35 20.27 -5.51
C HIS A 212 9.40 20.96 -6.88
N ARG A 213 8.33 20.89 -7.67
CA ARG A 213 8.30 21.51 -8.99
C ARG A 213 8.26 23.02 -8.85
N SER A 214 9.32 23.68 -9.34
CA SER A 214 9.41 25.14 -9.33
C SER A 214 8.93 25.75 -10.66
N PRO A 215 8.32 26.95 -10.64
CA PRO A 215 7.85 27.66 -11.84
C PRO A 215 8.93 27.87 -12.91
N ASN A 216 10.20 27.94 -12.50
CA ASN A 216 11.34 28.14 -13.39
C ASN A 216 11.65 26.93 -14.29
N THR A 217 11.27 25.72 -13.87
CA THR A 217 11.58 24.49 -14.61
C THR A 217 10.40 24.00 -15.45
N HIS A 218 9.17 24.29 -15.04
CA HIS A 218 7.97 23.74 -15.67
C HIS A 218 6.79 24.71 -15.64
N HIS A 219 6.19 24.92 -16.82
CA HIS A 219 4.94 25.65 -16.94
C HIS A 219 3.75 24.74 -16.62
N MET A 220 2.80 25.20 -15.81
CA MET A 220 1.64 24.40 -15.44
C MET A 220 0.70 24.22 -16.65
N PRO A 221 0.38 22.98 -17.06
CA PRO A 221 -0.58 22.75 -18.13
C PRO A 221 -1.99 23.15 -17.69
N GLN A 222 -2.79 23.70 -18.60
CA GLN A 222 -4.16 24.12 -18.28
C GLN A 222 -5.07 22.94 -17.83
N TRP A 223 -4.81 21.73 -18.34
CA TRP A 223 -5.55 20.53 -17.92
C TRP A 223 -5.27 20.15 -16.46
N VAL A 224 -4.03 20.34 -15.97
CA VAL A 224 -3.67 20.08 -14.56
C VAL A 224 -4.44 21.02 -13.65
N ARG A 225 -4.50 22.31 -14.01
CA ARG A 225 -5.28 23.32 -13.29
C ARG A 225 -6.77 22.96 -13.23
N GLN A 226 -7.36 22.52 -14.34
CA GLN A 226 -8.78 22.13 -14.35
C GLN A 226 -9.07 20.90 -13.48
N ILE A 227 -8.21 19.88 -13.52
CA ILE A 227 -8.45 18.63 -12.79
C ILE A 227 -8.15 18.80 -11.29
N PHE A 228 -6.97 19.30 -10.94
CA PHE A 228 -6.49 19.35 -9.55
C PHE A 228 -6.95 20.59 -8.76
N ILE A 229 -7.24 21.73 -9.41
CA ILE A 229 -7.66 22.95 -8.69
C ILE A 229 -9.19 23.12 -8.71
N LEU A 230 -9.89 22.68 -9.76
CA LEU A 230 -11.34 22.92 -9.91
C LEU A 230 -12.20 21.68 -9.67
N LEU A 231 -11.77 20.48 -10.11
CA LEU A 231 -12.59 19.27 -10.07
C LEU A 231 -12.37 18.44 -8.80
N LEU A 232 -11.13 18.00 -8.53
CA LEU A 232 -10.80 17.12 -7.40
C LEU A 232 -11.11 17.73 -6.01
N PRO A 233 -10.79 19.00 -5.71
CA PRO A 233 -11.03 19.59 -4.39
C PRO A 233 -12.51 19.60 -4.00
N ARG A 234 -13.39 19.72 -5.01
CA ARG A 234 -14.85 19.70 -4.82
C ARG A 234 -15.36 18.30 -4.46
N TYR A 235 -14.68 17.25 -4.92
CA TYR A 235 -14.97 15.86 -4.55
C TYR A 235 -14.33 15.46 -3.22
N LEU A 236 -13.13 15.97 -2.92
CA LEU A 236 -12.37 15.67 -1.70
C LEU A 236 -12.79 16.53 -0.49
N GLY A 237 -13.64 17.54 -0.70
CA GLY A 237 -14.08 18.46 0.37
C GLY A 237 -12.96 19.39 0.88
N ILE A 238 -11.88 19.53 0.13
CA ILE A 238 -10.72 20.37 0.48
C ILE A 238 -11.04 21.82 0.11
N SER A 239 -11.08 22.71 1.09
CA SER A 239 -11.29 24.15 0.88
C SER A 239 -9.95 24.84 0.71
N ARG A 240 -9.75 25.48 -0.45
CA ARG A 240 -8.55 26.29 -0.72
C ARG A 240 -8.55 27.54 0.19
N PRO A 241 -7.48 27.81 0.95
CA PRO A 241 -7.45 28.93 1.90
C PRO A 241 -7.32 30.32 1.26
N LYS A 242 -7.04 30.45 -0.05
CA LYS A 242 -6.94 31.75 -0.73
C LYS A 242 -7.71 31.75 -2.06
N SER A 243 -8.63 32.69 -2.18
CA SER A 243 -9.36 33.04 -3.41
C SER A 243 -8.43 33.75 -4.39
N GLU A 244 -8.34 33.28 -5.64
CA GLU A 244 -7.70 34.03 -6.74
C GLU A 244 -8.35 35.40 -6.91
N PRO A 245 -7.59 36.50 -7.05
CA PRO A 245 -8.08 37.65 -7.79
C PRO A 245 -8.25 37.23 -9.26
N PRO A 246 -9.33 37.63 -9.94
CA PRO A 246 -9.61 37.17 -11.29
C PRO A 246 -8.50 37.61 -12.26
N VAL A 247 -8.14 36.71 -13.16
CA VAL A 247 -7.27 36.98 -14.32
C VAL A 247 -7.85 38.18 -15.09
N VAL A 248 -7.23 39.35 -14.92
CA VAL A 248 -7.52 40.52 -15.74
C VAL A 248 -6.96 40.21 -17.13
N ALA A 249 -7.84 39.83 -18.04
CA ALA A 249 -7.51 39.74 -19.45
C ALA A 249 -6.96 41.09 -19.92
N LEU A 250 -5.76 41.09 -20.50
CA LEU A 250 -5.17 42.25 -21.16
C LEU A 250 -6.19 42.87 -22.14
N PRO A 251 -6.48 44.19 -22.07
CA PRO A 251 -7.35 44.81 -23.04
C PRO A 251 -6.68 44.79 -24.41
N THR A 252 -7.30 44.06 -25.33
CA THR A 252 -6.94 44.03 -26.73
C THR A 252 -7.07 45.45 -27.28
N SER A 253 -5.98 46.00 -27.80
CA SER A 253 -5.94 47.29 -28.48
C SER A 253 -7.00 47.32 -29.59
N ARG A 254 -8.09 48.06 -29.35
CA ARG A 254 -9.02 48.50 -30.40
C ARG A 254 -8.64 49.93 -30.77
N THR A 255 -8.04 50.08 -31.94
CA THR A 255 -7.95 51.32 -32.68
C THR A 255 -9.34 51.91 -32.87
N VAL A 256 -9.67 52.95 -32.11
CA VAL A 256 -10.89 53.75 -32.31
C VAL A 256 -10.50 54.98 -33.12
N ALA A 257 -11.08 55.07 -34.31
CA ALA A 257 -10.97 56.22 -35.20
C ALA A 257 -11.56 57.48 -34.54
N ALA A 258 -10.83 58.58 -34.63
CA ALA A 258 -11.27 59.90 -34.19
C ALA A 258 -12.43 60.43 -35.04
N PRO A 259 -13.40 61.13 -34.45
CA PRO A 259 -14.19 62.13 -35.16
C PRO A 259 -13.73 63.54 -34.79
N ARG A 260 -13.65 64.37 -35.82
CA ARG A 260 -13.46 65.82 -35.76
C ARG A 260 -14.75 66.50 -35.29
N HIS A 261 -14.69 67.36 -34.28
CA HIS A 261 -15.48 68.59 -34.26
C HIS A 261 -14.93 69.58 -33.23
N ALA A 262 -14.80 70.84 -33.65
CA ALA A 262 -14.41 71.99 -32.84
C ALA A 262 -15.56 72.41 -31.90
N ASP A 263 -15.25 72.93 -30.71
CA ASP A 263 -15.32 74.37 -30.42
C ASP A 263 -15.20 74.71 -28.91
N GLU A 264 -14.64 75.91 -28.70
CA GLU A 264 -14.84 76.86 -27.61
C GLU A 264 -14.10 76.76 -26.26
N TYR A 265 -13.54 77.93 -25.92
CA TYR A 265 -12.66 78.29 -24.82
C TYR A 265 -13.42 78.47 -23.51
N PHE A 266 -12.86 78.02 -22.37
CA PHE A 266 -13.00 78.74 -21.09
C PHE A 266 -11.81 78.42 -20.16
N ILE A 267 -10.93 79.42 -19.98
CA ILE A 267 -9.88 79.40 -18.96
C ILE A 267 -10.55 79.68 -17.60
N ARG A 268 -10.46 78.73 -16.66
CA ARG A 268 -10.58 79.02 -15.23
C ARG A 268 -9.32 78.55 -14.51
N ARG A 269 -8.57 79.51 -13.96
CA ARG A 269 -7.57 79.22 -12.92
C ARG A 269 -8.30 78.88 -11.62
N PRO A 270 -7.88 77.87 -10.85
CA PRO A 270 -8.19 77.82 -9.43
C PRO A 270 -7.01 78.32 -8.59
N GLU A 271 -7.35 78.95 -7.47
CA GLU A 271 -6.48 79.52 -6.46
C GLU A 271 -5.71 78.44 -5.68
N ASN A 272 -4.51 78.82 -5.25
CA ASN A 272 -3.73 78.10 -4.26
C ASN A 272 -4.41 78.23 -2.89
N ASP A 273 -4.86 77.13 -2.29
CA ASP A 273 -4.98 77.03 -0.85
C ASP A 273 -4.52 75.65 -0.38
N PHE A 274 -3.40 75.66 0.33
CA PHE A 274 -2.82 74.51 1.02
C PHE A 274 -3.59 74.26 2.31
N ILE A 275 -4.23 73.09 2.44
CA ILE A 275 -4.72 72.59 3.73
C ILE A 275 -4.25 71.15 3.91
N PHE A 276 -3.36 70.96 4.88
CA PHE A 276 -2.90 69.66 5.37
C PHE A 276 -4.03 68.91 6.12
N PRO A 277 -4.20 67.59 5.94
CA PRO A 277 -4.93 66.77 6.90
C PRO A 277 -4.01 66.06 7.90
N LYS A 278 -4.43 66.08 9.17
CA LYS A 278 -3.93 65.26 10.29
C LYS A 278 -4.35 63.78 10.15
N PRO A 279 -3.65 62.84 10.81
CA PRO A 279 -3.79 61.40 10.57
C PRO A 279 -4.87 60.74 11.45
N GLU A 280 -5.22 59.51 11.06
CA GLU A 280 -5.99 58.47 11.79
C GLU A 280 -7.50 58.32 11.50
N ARG A 281 -7.81 57.61 10.41
CA ARG A 281 -8.75 56.46 10.43
C ARG A 281 -8.57 55.62 9.17
N TYR A 282 -8.13 54.37 9.34
CA TYR A 282 -7.97 53.37 8.29
C TYR A 282 -9.35 52.93 7.77
N GLN A 283 -9.68 53.32 6.55
CA GLN A 283 -10.71 52.69 5.71
C GLN A 283 -10.05 52.44 4.36
N ALA A 284 -9.92 51.16 3.98
CA ALA A 284 -9.32 50.76 2.71
C ALA A 284 -10.35 50.95 1.59
N GLU A 285 -10.41 52.15 1.03
CA GLU A 285 -11.15 52.40 -0.21
C GLU A 285 -10.19 52.90 -1.29
N ALA A 286 -10.19 52.14 -2.39
CA ALA A 286 -9.75 52.48 -3.74
C ALA A 286 -8.52 53.38 -3.85
N PHE A 287 -7.40 52.77 -4.25
CA PHE A 287 -6.28 53.44 -4.90
C PHE A 287 -6.81 54.57 -5.80
N SER A 288 -6.54 55.80 -5.38
CA SER A 288 -7.05 57.02 -6.00
C SER A 288 -6.84 56.98 -7.51
N LYS A 289 -7.90 57.29 -8.26
CA LYS A 289 -7.85 57.57 -9.71
C LYS A 289 -6.91 58.74 -10.04
N ASP A 290 -6.47 59.49 -9.03
CA ASP A 290 -5.66 60.69 -9.16
C ASP A 290 -4.21 60.41 -9.56
N MET A 291 -3.66 59.23 -9.27
CA MET A 291 -2.29 58.94 -9.73
C MET A 291 -2.24 58.53 -11.22
N LYS A 292 -3.37 58.06 -11.77
CA LYS A 292 -3.47 57.65 -13.18
C LYS A 292 -3.55 58.85 -14.12
N TRP A 293 -4.16 59.96 -13.67
CA TRP A 293 -4.22 61.21 -14.43
C TRP A 293 -2.84 61.88 -14.57
N PHE A 294 -1.94 61.67 -13.60
CA PHE A 294 -0.60 62.26 -13.61
C PHE A 294 0.36 61.55 -14.58
N LEU A 295 0.09 60.30 -14.95
CA LEU A 295 0.89 59.51 -15.88
C LEU A 295 0.46 59.65 -17.35
N ASP A 296 -0.82 59.96 -17.60
CA ASP A 296 -1.40 60.03 -18.96
C ASP A 296 -1.68 61.47 -19.46
N GLY A 297 -1.19 62.49 -18.76
CA GLY A 297 -1.28 63.90 -19.20
C GLY A 297 -0.27 64.23 -20.32
N PRO A 298 -0.59 65.19 -21.23
CA PRO A 298 0.24 65.50 -22.39
C PRO A 298 1.62 65.98 -21.92
N SER A 299 2.65 65.30 -22.42
CA SER A 299 4.07 65.54 -22.17
C SER A 299 4.45 67.02 -22.37
N LEU A 300 4.42 67.80 -21.30
CA LEU A 300 5.20 69.03 -21.20
C LEU A 300 6.41 68.70 -20.33
N GLY A 301 7.60 68.72 -20.94
CA GLY A 301 8.86 68.28 -20.34
C GLY A 301 9.26 69.06 -19.09
N LEU A 302 8.75 68.63 -17.93
CA LEU A 302 9.44 68.80 -16.67
C LEU A 302 10.57 67.78 -16.66
N THR A 303 11.76 68.20 -17.08
CA THR A 303 12.99 67.45 -16.86
C THR A 303 13.15 67.30 -15.35
N LEU A 304 12.70 66.16 -14.83
CA LEU A 304 13.03 65.71 -13.49
C LEU A 304 14.56 65.83 -13.32
N PRO A 305 15.07 66.29 -12.16
CA PRO A 305 16.49 66.25 -11.87
C PRO A 305 17.04 64.83 -12.14
N PRO A 306 18.26 64.69 -12.69
CA PRO A 306 18.80 63.37 -13.05
C PRO A 306 18.80 62.38 -11.88
N ASP A 307 18.95 62.89 -10.65
CA ASP A 307 18.88 62.11 -9.41
C ASP A 307 17.46 61.64 -9.04
N LEU A 308 16.41 62.39 -9.42
CA LEU A 308 15.03 61.99 -9.19
C LEU A 308 14.55 61.00 -10.26
N GLN A 309 15.02 61.15 -11.50
CA GLN A 309 14.75 60.20 -12.58
C GLN A 309 15.35 58.82 -12.30
N SER A 310 16.57 58.77 -11.74
CA SER A 310 17.22 57.53 -11.33
C SER A 310 16.54 56.89 -10.12
N ALA A 311 16.04 57.68 -9.17
CA ALA A 311 15.26 57.18 -8.04
C ALA A 311 13.91 56.58 -8.48
N VAL A 312 13.18 57.25 -9.38
CA VAL A 312 11.89 56.75 -9.90
C VAL A 312 12.08 55.49 -10.75
N SER A 313 13.15 55.39 -11.54
CA SER A 313 13.46 54.17 -12.29
C SER A 313 13.85 53.01 -11.36
N ALA A 314 14.61 53.27 -10.30
CA ALA A 314 14.95 52.28 -9.28
C ALA A 314 13.71 51.77 -8.52
N ILE A 315 12.79 52.66 -8.13
CA ILE A 315 11.53 52.27 -7.47
C ILE A 315 10.64 51.46 -8.41
N ARG A 316 10.55 51.84 -9.70
CA ARG A 316 9.81 51.07 -10.71
C ARG A 316 10.41 49.67 -10.88
N TYR A 317 11.73 49.56 -10.92
CA TYR A 317 12.42 48.28 -10.99
C TYR A 317 12.16 47.42 -9.76
N LEU A 318 12.23 47.99 -8.55
CA LEU A 318 11.92 47.28 -7.31
C LEU A 318 10.47 46.82 -7.25
N ALA A 319 9.52 47.68 -7.65
CA ALA A 319 8.11 47.31 -7.73
C ALA A 319 7.86 46.17 -8.72
N GLN A 320 8.52 46.21 -9.88
CA GLN A 320 8.42 45.13 -10.87
C GLN A 320 9.04 43.82 -10.38
N GLN A 321 10.19 43.88 -9.71
CA GLN A 321 10.81 42.69 -9.09
C GLN A 321 9.96 42.11 -7.96
N LEU A 322 9.34 42.94 -7.14
CA LEU A 322 8.40 42.50 -6.10
C LEU A 322 7.17 41.83 -6.72
N GLN A 323 6.62 42.39 -7.80
CA GLN A 323 5.49 41.80 -8.54
C GLN A 323 5.87 40.43 -9.15
N GLU A 324 7.03 40.34 -9.82
CA GLU A 324 7.53 39.09 -10.39
C GLU A 324 7.79 38.02 -9.31
N GLN A 325 8.25 38.45 -8.12
CA GLN A 325 8.46 37.57 -6.99
C GLN A 325 7.13 37.08 -6.38
N GLU A 326 6.13 37.95 -6.27
CA GLU A 326 4.79 37.58 -5.80
C GLU A 326 4.09 36.62 -6.78
N ASP A 327 4.18 36.87 -8.09
CA ASP A 327 3.69 35.96 -9.13
C ASP A 327 4.40 34.59 -9.08
N TYR A 328 5.71 34.58 -8.82
CA TYR A 328 6.48 33.34 -8.64
C TYR A 328 6.03 32.55 -7.41
N ASP A 329 5.82 33.22 -6.28
CA ASP A 329 5.37 32.59 -5.05
C ASP A 329 3.94 32.03 -5.17
N THR A 330 3.04 32.74 -5.87
CA THR A 330 1.67 32.22 -6.11
C THR A 330 1.68 30.96 -6.98
N LEU A 331 2.49 30.92 -8.05
CA LEU A 331 2.64 29.72 -8.88
C LEU A 331 3.24 28.54 -8.11
N LYS A 332 4.13 28.82 -7.16
CA LYS A 332 4.69 27.80 -6.27
C LYS A 332 3.63 27.28 -5.29
N GLU A 333 2.82 28.15 -4.68
CA GLU A 333 1.68 27.74 -3.85
C GLU A 333 0.67 26.88 -4.64
N ASP A 334 0.45 27.20 -5.93
CA ASP A 334 -0.39 26.40 -6.82
C ASP A 334 0.15 24.97 -7.01
N TRP A 335 1.45 24.81 -7.27
CA TRP A 335 2.07 23.48 -7.40
C TRP A 335 2.04 22.68 -6.10
N GLN A 336 2.26 23.33 -4.96
CA GLN A 336 2.15 22.70 -3.65
C GLN A 336 0.71 22.24 -3.36
N TYR A 337 -0.28 23.04 -3.75
CA TYR A 337 -1.68 22.66 -3.64
C TYR A 337 -2.02 21.48 -4.56
N VAL A 338 -1.50 21.46 -5.79
CA VAL A 338 -1.66 20.33 -6.71
C VAL A 338 -1.01 19.05 -6.16
N ALA A 339 0.09 19.14 -5.41
CA ALA A 339 0.71 17.98 -4.77
C ALA A 339 -0.06 17.50 -3.51
N MET A 340 -0.80 18.39 -2.85
CA MET A 340 -1.64 18.07 -1.70
C MET A 340 -2.96 17.39 -2.08
N VAL A 341 -3.52 17.75 -3.24
CA VAL A 341 -4.75 17.20 -3.82
C VAL A 341 -4.47 15.90 -4.56
#